data_AF-G3HJV0-F1
#
_entry.id   AF-G3HJV0-F1
#
_cell.length_a   1.000
_cell.length_b   1.000
_cell.length_c   1.000
_cell.angle_alpha   90.00
_cell.angle_beta   90.00
_cell.angle_gamma   90.00
#
_symmetry.space_group_name_H-M   'P 1'
#
loop_
_entity.id
_entity.type
_entity.pdbx_description
1 polymer ?
#
loop_
_entity_poly.entity_id
_entity_poly.type
_entity_poly.pdbx_seq_one_letter_code
_entity_poly.pdbx_strand_id
1 'polypeptide(L)'
;MGSFRINPDGSQSVVEVPYARSEAHLTELLEEVCDRMKEYGEQIDPSTHRKNYVHVVGRRIQCIQGIRIDSDISGTLKLACESIVGEYEDELIEFFS
;
A
#
# COMPACT_ATOMS: atom_id res chain seq x y z
N MET A 1 4.44 15.07 12.51
CA MET A 1 4.82 16.47 12.88
C MET A 1 4.87 16.60 14.40
N GLY A 2 6.05 16.83 15.00
CA GLY A 2 6.29 16.63 16.43
C GLY A 2 5.86 17.80 17.35
N SER A 3 5.27 17.47 18.50
CA SER A 3 4.93 18.41 19.57
C SER A 3 6.17 18.77 20.38
N PHE A 4 6.69 19.98 20.19
CA PHE A 4 7.80 20.50 20.98
C PHE A 4 7.27 21.23 22.22
N ARG A 5 7.42 20.62 23.40
CA ARG A 5 7.20 21.32 24.68
C ARG A 5 8.55 21.75 25.25
N ILE A 6 8.68 23.05 25.50
CA ILE A 6 9.85 23.63 26.16
C ILE A 6 9.50 23.79 27.64
N ASN A 7 10.31 23.17 28.48
CA ASN A 7 10.21 23.25 29.92
C ASN A 7 10.62 24.66 30.42
N PRO A 8 10.18 25.08 31.61
CA PRO A 8 10.52 26.39 32.18
C PRO A 8 12.02 26.65 32.37
N ASP A 9 12.84 25.60 32.38
CA ASP A 9 14.30 25.65 32.48
C ASP A 9 15.02 25.76 31.11
N GLY A 10 14.26 25.87 30.01
CA GLY A 10 14.78 25.95 28.66
C GLY A 10 15.13 24.59 28.04
N SER A 11 14.94 23.48 28.76
CA SER A 11 15.09 22.14 28.18
C SER A 11 13.88 21.78 27.31
N GLN A 12 14.11 20.99 26.27
CA GLN A 12 13.07 20.51 25.39
C GLN A 12 12.77 19.06 25.74
N SER A 13 11.51 18.75 26.07
CA SER A 13 11.09 17.36 26.22
C SER A 13 10.80 16.79 24.84
N VAL A 14 11.73 16.00 24.30
CA VAL A 14 11.52 15.23 23.07
C VAL A 14 11.02 13.85 23.48
N VAL A 15 9.80 13.52 23.06
CA VAL A 15 9.31 12.13 23.14
C VAL A 15 9.79 11.43 21.87
N GLU A 16 10.79 10.56 22.01
CA GLU A 16 11.20 9.69 20.92
C GLU A 16 10.16 8.57 20.77
N VAL A 17 9.46 8.55 19.63
CA VAL A 17 8.59 7.45 19.23
C VAL A 17 9.43 6.51 18.36
N PRO A 18 9.56 5.21 18.71
CA PRO A 18 10.23 4.25 17.85
C PRO A 18 9.58 4.22 16.47
N TYR A 19 10.39 4.24 15.41
CA TYR A 19 9.86 4.20 14.03
C TYR A 19 9.06 2.91 13.77
N ALA A 20 9.53 1.77 14.29
CA ALA A 20 8.79 0.52 14.18
C ALA A 20 7.40 0.65 14.80
N ARG A 21 6.35 0.32 14.03
CA ARG A 21 4.93 0.48 14.39
C ARG A 21 4.48 1.91 14.65
N SER A 22 5.30 2.92 14.35
CA SER A 22 4.81 4.30 14.31
C SER A 22 3.82 4.47 13.16
N GLU A 23 2.89 5.41 13.33
CA GLU A 23 1.97 5.85 12.27
C GLU A 23 2.73 6.14 10.97
N ALA A 24 3.85 6.89 11.05
CA ALA A 24 4.68 7.19 9.88
C ALA A 24 5.18 5.93 9.15
N HIS A 25 5.64 4.92 9.89
CA HIS A 25 6.08 3.66 9.28
C HIS A 25 4.92 2.91 8.63
N LEU A 26 3.75 2.89 9.26
CA LEU A 26 2.57 2.22 8.74
C LEU A 26 2.05 2.91 7.47
N THR A 27 2.03 4.25 7.42
CA THR A 27 1.69 5.02 6.22
C THR A 27 2.63 4.70 5.07
N GLU A 28 3.95 4.72 5.30
CA GLU A 28 4.95 4.37 4.27
C GLU A 28 4.77 2.93 3.75
N LEU A 29 4.45 1.98 4.65
CA LEU A 29 4.16 0.61 4.25
C LEU A 29 2.89 0.50 3.38
N LEU A 30 1.83 1.22 3.72
CA LEU A 30 0.58 1.22 2.96
C LEU A 30 0.78 1.82 1.55
N GLU A 31 1.59 2.88 1.44
CA GLU A 31 1.99 3.44 0.15
C GLU A 31 2.75 2.41 -0.71
N GLU A 32 3.70 1.68 -0.12
CA GLU A 32 4.45 0.62 -0.81
C GLU A 32 3.53 -0.53 -1.27
N VAL A 33 2.56 -0.92 -0.44
CA VAL A 33 1.55 -1.94 -0.79
C VAL A 33 0.73 -1.48 -2.00
N CYS A 34 0.26 -0.23 -2.02
CA CYS A 34 -0.49 0.29 -3.15
C CYS A 34 0.37 0.43 -4.42
N ASP A 35 1.65 0.77 -4.29
CA ASP A 35 2.56 0.79 -5.43
C ASP A 35 2.80 -0.60 -6.04
N ARG A 36 2.85 -1.65 -5.20
CA ARG A 36 2.95 -3.05 -5.66
C ARG A 36 1.72 -3.55 -6.40
N MET A 37 0.58 -2.85 -6.36
CA MET A 37 -0.59 -3.18 -7.18
C MET A 37 -0.30 -3.11 -8.68
N LYS A 38 0.74 -2.38 -9.09
CA LYS A 38 1.21 -2.35 -10.48
C LYS A 38 1.75 -3.69 -10.97
N GLU A 39 2.09 -4.59 -10.05
CA GLU A 39 2.60 -5.92 -10.35
C GLU A 39 1.48 -6.93 -10.60
N TYR A 40 0.22 -6.52 -10.64
CA TYR A 40 -0.92 -7.41 -10.93
C TYR A 40 -1.37 -7.32 -12.39
N GLY A 41 -1.69 -8.48 -12.97
CA GLY A 41 -2.31 -8.61 -14.28
C GLY A 41 -3.74 -9.14 -14.18
N GLU A 42 -4.55 -8.92 -15.21
CA GLU A 42 -5.91 -9.45 -15.32
C GLU A 42 -5.91 -10.74 -16.14
N GLN A 43 -6.61 -11.76 -15.64
CA GLN A 43 -6.88 -13.01 -16.35
C GLN A 43 -8.39 -13.26 -16.36
N ILE A 44 -8.93 -13.71 -17.49
CA ILE A 44 -10.31 -14.17 -17.57
C ILE A 44 -10.31 -15.69 -17.36
N ASP A 45 -11.03 -16.15 -16.34
CA ASP A 45 -11.26 -17.57 -16.13
C ASP A 45 -12.09 -18.15 -17.29
N PRO A 46 -11.57 -19.13 -18.05
CA PRO A 46 -12.28 -19.68 -19.21
C PRO A 46 -13.56 -20.44 -18.83
N SER A 47 -13.67 -20.91 -17.60
CA SER A 47 -14.84 -21.66 -17.11
C SER A 47 -15.91 -20.72 -16.57
N THR A 48 -15.53 -19.76 -15.73
CA THR A 48 -16.49 -18.87 -15.05
C THR A 48 -16.71 -17.54 -15.76
N HIS A 49 -15.88 -17.20 -16.75
CA HIS A 49 -15.83 -15.90 -17.43
C HIS A 49 -15.62 -14.71 -16.48
N ARG A 50 -15.13 -14.96 -15.26
CA ARG A 50 -14.83 -13.91 -14.28
C ARG A 50 -13.42 -13.38 -14.45
N LYS A 51 -13.24 -12.10 -14.12
CA LYS A 51 -11.94 -11.46 -14.03
C LYS A 51 -11.25 -11.87 -12.73
N ASN A 52 -10.02 -12.33 -12.85
CA ASN A 52 -9.12 -12.63 -11.75
C ASN A 52 -7.90 -11.72 -11.86
N TYR A 53 -7.44 -11.19 -10.74
CA TYR A 53 -6.19 -10.42 -10.66
C TYR A 53 -5.10 -11.31 -10.08
N VAL A 54 -4.00 -11.45 -10.81
CA VAL A 54 -2.90 -12.36 -10.48
C VAL A 54 -1.62 -11.58 -10.36
N HIS A 55 -0.84 -11.86 -9.33
CA HIS A 55 0.45 -11.21 -9.09
C HIS A 55 1.48 -11.73 -10.11
N VAL A 56 2.11 -10.81 -10.83
CA VAL A 56 3.05 -11.09 -11.91
C VAL A 56 4.42 -10.48 -11.60
N VAL A 57 5.29 -11.30 -11.02
CA VAL A 57 6.68 -10.90 -10.74
C VAL A 57 7.65 -11.63 -11.67
N GLY A 58 8.50 -10.87 -12.35
CA GLY A 58 9.67 -11.38 -13.09
C GLY A 58 9.35 -12.16 -14.38
N ARG A 59 10.34 -12.92 -14.88
CA ARG A 59 10.34 -13.65 -16.19
C ARG A 59 9.18 -14.64 -16.41
N ARG A 60 8.27 -14.81 -15.44
CA ARG A 60 7.07 -15.66 -15.57
C ARG A 60 6.00 -15.09 -16.49
N ILE A 61 6.10 -13.83 -16.93
CA ILE A 61 5.21 -13.23 -17.95
C ILE A 61 5.17 -14.10 -19.22
N GLN A 62 6.29 -14.71 -19.62
CA GLN A 62 6.36 -15.57 -20.80
C GLN A 62 5.79 -16.98 -20.58
N CYS A 63 5.54 -17.40 -19.34
CA CYS A 63 5.10 -18.76 -19.03
C CYS A 63 3.58 -18.89 -18.83
N ILE A 64 2.83 -17.79 -18.76
CA ILE A 64 1.39 -17.84 -18.49
C ILE A 64 0.63 -17.21 -19.66
N GLN A 65 0.15 -18.06 -20.57
CA GLN A 65 -0.76 -17.63 -21.63
C GLN A 65 -2.06 -17.11 -21.02
N GLY A 66 -2.54 -15.96 -21.49
CA GLY A 66 -3.85 -15.41 -21.12
C GLY A 66 -3.87 -14.42 -19.96
N ILE A 67 -2.72 -14.04 -19.40
CA ILE A 67 -2.64 -12.87 -18.50
C ILE A 67 -2.43 -11.60 -19.34
N ARG A 68 -3.30 -10.62 -19.16
CA ARG A 68 -3.15 -9.27 -19.69
C ARG A 68 -2.55 -8.37 -18.63
N ILE A 69 -1.37 -7.84 -18.91
CA ILE A 69 -0.75 -6.78 -18.10
C ILE A 69 -0.84 -5.52 -18.96
N ASP A 70 -1.72 -4.62 -18.54
CA ASP A 70 -2.00 -3.36 -19.22
C ASP A 70 -1.69 -2.21 -18.25
N SER A 71 -1.09 -1.12 -18.76
CA SER A 71 -0.83 0.07 -17.95
C SER A 71 -2.12 0.59 -17.31
N ASP A 72 -3.24 0.48 -18.02
CA ASP A 72 -4.54 0.96 -17.53
C ASP A 72 -5.03 0.12 -16.34
N ILE A 73 -4.81 -1.20 -16.38
CA ILE A 73 -5.19 -2.12 -15.30
C ILE A 73 -4.30 -1.87 -14.08
N SER A 74 -2.98 -1.79 -14.30
CA SER A 74 -2.00 -1.54 -13.24
C SER A 74 -2.25 -0.20 -12.52
N GLY A 75 -2.61 0.84 -13.28
CA GLY A 75 -2.99 2.14 -12.75
C GLY A 75 -4.32 2.09 -11.99
N THR A 76 -5.34 1.41 -12.54
CA THR A 76 -6.65 1.27 -11.89
C THR A 76 -6.54 0.56 -10.54
N LEU A 77 -5.77 -0.52 -10.44
CA LEU A 77 -5.59 -1.26 -9.18
C LEU A 77 -4.83 -0.45 -8.14
N LYS A 78 -3.79 0.29 -8.56
CA LYS A 78 -3.09 1.22 -7.68
C LYS A 78 -4.06 2.29 -7.14
N LEU A 79 -4.81 2.96 -8.03
CA LEU A 79 -5.77 3.99 -7.64
C LEU A 79 -6.85 3.47 -6.69
N ALA A 80 -7.33 2.24 -6.92
CA ALA A 80 -8.30 1.60 -6.03
C ALA A 80 -7.71 1.36 -4.63
N CYS A 81 -6.46 0.88 -4.54
CA CYS A 81 -5.77 0.73 -3.27
C CYS A 81 -5.57 2.07 -2.56
N GLU A 82 -5.06 3.09 -3.27
CA GLU A 82 -4.87 4.44 -2.72
C GLU A 82 -6.18 5.03 -2.20
N SER A 83 -7.30 4.77 -2.89
CA SER A 83 -8.62 5.21 -2.47
C SER A 83 -9.07 4.52 -1.18
N ILE A 84 -8.87 3.19 -1.07
CA ILE A 84 -9.19 2.44 0.16
C ILE A 84 -8.31 2.91 1.32
N VAL A 85 -7.00 3.01 1.11
CA VAL A 85 -6.07 3.45 2.17
C VAL A 85 -6.42 4.87 2.63
N GLY A 86 -6.71 5.79 1.70
CA GLY A 86 -7.10 7.15 2.06
C GLY A 86 -8.45 7.26 2.76
N GLU A 87 -9.43 6.40 2.43
CA GLU A 87 -10.74 6.38 3.11
C GLU A 87 -10.65 5.81 4.52
N TYR A 88 -9.81 4.79 4.72
CA TYR A 88 -9.71 4.03 5.97
C TYR A 88 -8.39 4.25 6.72
N GLU A 89 -7.70 5.37 6.48
CA GLU A 89 -6.34 5.62 7.03
C GLU A 89 -6.32 5.46 8.56
N ASP A 90 -7.17 6.19 9.28
CA ASP A 90 -7.21 6.15 10.74
C ASP A 90 -7.53 4.74 11.28
N GLU A 91 -8.49 4.04 10.67
CA GLU A 91 -8.89 2.69 11.07
C GLU A 91 -7.77 1.67 10.82
N LEU A 92 -7.05 1.80 9.70
CA LEU A 92 -5.92 0.94 9.36
C LEU A 92 -4.75 1.18 10.31
N ILE A 93 -4.42 2.43 10.59
CA ILE A 93 -3.36 2.79 11.55
C ILE A 93 -3.70 2.27 12.94
N GLU A 94 -4.93 2.50 13.43
CA GLU A 94 -5.38 1.99 14.72
C GLU A 94 -5.27 0.46 14.78
N PHE A 95 -5.72 -0.23 13.74
CA PHE A 95 -5.70 -1.70 13.67
C PHE A 95 -4.29 -2.30 13.69
N PHE A 96 -3.31 -1.66 13.05
CA PHE A 96 -1.93 -2.20 12.93
C PHE A 96 -0.95 -1.67 14.00
N SER A 97 -1.33 -0.65 14.77
CA SER A 97 -0.48 -0.02 15.79
C SER A 97 -0.15 -0.92 16.98
#